data_AF-A0A918MI81-F1
#
_entry.id   AF-A0A918MI81-F1
#
_cell.length_a   1.000
_cell.length_b   1.000
_cell.length_c   1.000
_cell.angle_alpha   90.00
_cell.angle_beta   90.00
_cell.angle_gamma   90.00
#
_symmetry.space_group_name_H-M   'P 1'
#
loop_
_entity.id
_entity.type
_entity.pdbx_description
1 polymer ?
#
loop_
_entity_poly.entity_id
_entity_poly.type
_entity_poly.pdbx_seq_one_letter_code
_entity_poly.pdbx_strand_id
1 'polypeptide(L)'
;MNSLCFAFADAVNINFEPLAIEDFYDRHAFANGHRWDLVIEMLIRALTLCKLAGRSEIDISYCEKAFAQKTRVPFGFSPFSVDDYEEALSPAEILRLMTQR
;
A
#
# COMPACT_ATOMS: atom_id res chain seq x y z
N MET A 1 -11.08 -6.96 6.75
CA MET A 1 -10.09 -5.91 6.46
C MET A 1 -10.53 -4.57 7.01
N ASN A 2 -11.67 -4.03 6.57
CA ASN A 2 -12.15 -2.69 6.91
C ASN A 2 -12.07 -2.32 8.41
N SER A 3 -12.70 -3.11 9.29
CA SER A 3 -12.68 -2.84 10.75
C SER A 3 -11.29 -2.83 11.37
N LEU A 4 -10.33 -3.57 10.80
CA LEU A 4 -8.95 -3.60 11.28
C LEU A 4 -8.21 -2.32 10.87
N CYS A 5 -8.45 -1.84 9.64
CA CYS A 5 -7.89 -0.58 9.15
C CYS A 5 -8.30 0.60 10.04
N PHE A 6 -9.60 0.70 10.34
CA PHE A 6 -10.12 1.70 11.26
C PHE A 6 -9.53 1.55 12.67
N ALA A 7 -9.48 0.34 13.22
CA ALA A 7 -8.92 0.13 14.57
C ALA A 7 -7.47 0.61 14.71
N PHE A 8 -6.61 0.37 13.70
CA PHE A 8 -5.23 0.88 13.73
C PHE A 8 -5.16 2.39 13.50
N ALA A 9 -5.99 2.94 12.63
CA ALA A 9 -6.00 4.37 12.34
C ALA A 9 -6.52 5.19 13.54
N ASP A 10 -7.58 4.72 14.20
CA ASP A 10 -8.13 5.29 15.43
C ASP A 10 -7.10 5.33 16.55
N ALA A 11 -6.31 4.25 16.70
CA ALA A 11 -5.25 4.16 17.71
C ALA A 11 -4.18 5.25 17.57
N VAL A 12 -4.02 5.84 16.37
CA VAL A 12 -3.08 6.94 16.11
C VAL A 12 -3.77 8.26 15.75
N ASN A 13 -5.10 8.31 15.87
CA ASN A 13 -5.95 9.45 15.53
C ASN A 13 -5.73 9.95 14.09
N ILE A 14 -5.88 9.04 13.13
CA ILE A 14 -5.80 9.32 11.69
C ILE A 14 -7.14 8.93 11.05
N ASN A 15 -7.71 9.84 10.25
CA ASN A 15 -8.87 9.57 9.41
C ASN A 15 -8.49 8.60 8.28
N PHE A 16 -9.06 7.39 8.29
CA PHE A 16 -8.87 6.36 7.27
C PHE A 16 -9.96 6.34 6.20
N GLU A 17 -11.08 7.04 6.43
CA GLU A 17 -12.25 7.03 5.54
C GLU A 17 -11.93 7.23 4.04
N PRO A 18 -10.99 8.12 3.64
CA PRO A 18 -10.65 8.30 2.22
C PRO A 18 -10.11 7.06 1.51
N LEU A 19 -9.57 6.09 2.26
CA LEU A 19 -9.05 4.82 1.72
C LEU A 19 -10.01 3.65 1.93
N ALA A 20 -11.18 3.86 2.53
CA ALA A 20 -12.13 2.79 2.85
C ALA A 20 -13.00 2.38 1.64
N ILE A 21 -12.35 2.12 0.50
CA ILE A 21 -12.95 1.70 -0.76
C ILE A 21 -12.40 0.33 -1.20
N GLU A 22 -13.20 -0.43 -1.96
CA GLU A 22 -12.86 -1.78 -2.40
C GLU A 22 -11.53 -1.83 -3.16
N ASP A 23 -11.35 -0.95 -4.15
CA ASP A 23 -10.13 -0.85 -4.96
C ASP A 23 -8.86 -0.69 -4.10
N PHE A 24 -8.93 0.09 -3.01
CA PHE A 24 -7.80 0.22 -2.10
C PHE A 24 -7.47 -1.11 -1.40
N TYR A 25 -8.48 -1.84 -0.93
CA TYR A 25 -8.26 -3.11 -0.24
C TYR A 25 -7.65 -4.15 -1.16
N ASP A 26 -8.08 -4.18 -2.43
CA ASP A 26 -7.54 -5.10 -3.43
C ASP A 26 -6.08 -4.78 -3.75
N ARG A 27 -5.76 -3.49 -4.01
CA ARG A 27 -4.38 -3.01 -4.18
C ARG A 27 -3.50 -3.36 -2.99
N HIS A 28 -4.01 -3.14 -1.78
CA HIS A 28 -3.27 -3.37 -0.54
C HIS A 28 -3.02 -4.85 -0.27
N ALA A 29 -3.98 -5.72 -0.60
CA ALA A 29 -3.83 -7.17 -0.54
C ALA A 29 -2.82 -7.66 -1.59
N PHE A 30 -2.95 -7.21 -2.84
CA PHE A 30 -2.06 -7.57 -3.94
C PHE A 30 -0.61 -7.16 -3.67
N ALA A 31 -0.40 -5.91 -3.21
CA ALA A 31 0.92 -5.37 -2.87
C ALA A 31 1.69 -6.20 -1.83
N ASN A 32 0.96 -7.00 -1.05
CA ASN A 32 1.51 -7.84 0.00
C ASN A 32 1.35 -9.34 -0.29
N GLY A 33 1.08 -9.70 -1.56
CA GLY A 33 0.95 -11.08 -2.01
C GLY A 33 -0.17 -11.85 -1.30
N HIS A 34 -1.24 -11.15 -0.92
CA HIS A 34 -2.36 -11.66 -0.13
C HIS A 34 -1.96 -12.30 1.21
N ARG A 35 -0.76 -11.97 1.74
CA ARG A 35 -0.29 -12.45 3.04
C ARG A 35 -0.72 -11.49 4.14
N TRP A 36 -1.69 -11.90 4.95
CA TRP A 36 -2.34 -11.03 5.94
C TRP A 36 -1.39 -10.36 6.93
N ASP A 37 -0.32 -11.04 7.34
CA ASP A 37 0.74 -10.50 8.19
C ASP A 37 1.41 -9.28 7.53
N LEU A 38 1.77 -9.39 6.25
CA LEU A 38 2.39 -8.31 5.49
C LEU A 38 1.42 -7.16 5.22
N VAL A 39 0.14 -7.48 5.01
CA VAL A 39 -0.90 -6.48 4.76
C VAL A 39 -1.08 -5.58 5.99
N ILE A 40 -1.09 -6.18 7.18
CA ILE A 40 -1.18 -5.44 8.45
C ILE A 40 0.09 -4.63 8.70
N GLU A 41 1.27 -5.23 8.49
CA GLU A 41 2.56 -4.53 8.62
C GLU A 41 2.64 -3.29 7.74
N MET A 42 2.20 -3.42 6.47
CA MET A 42 2.20 -2.31 5.51
C MET A 42 1.25 -1.19 5.93
N LEU A 43 0.06 -1.53 6.43
CA LEU A 43 -0.90 -0.56 6.95
C LEU A 43 -0.30 0.23 8.12
N ILE A 44 0.29 -0.46 9.10
CA ILE A 44 0.94 0.17 10.26
C ILE A 44 2.05 1.12 9.82
N ARG A 45 2.86 0.70 8.83
CA ARG A 45 3.93 1.56 8.28
C ARG A 45 3.36 2.80 7.61
N ALA A 46 2.30 2.67 6.79
CA ALA A 46 1.67 3.80 6.12
C ALA A 46 1.07 4.81 7.12
N LEU A 47 0.35 4.31 8.14
CA LEU A 47 -0.19 5.13 9.23
C LEU A 47 0.91 5.82 10.03
N THR A 48 2.01 5.13 10.33
CA THR A 48 3.18 5.71 11.00
C THR A 48 3.77 6.86 10.17
N LEU A 49 3.95 6.68 8.87
CA LEU A 49 4.47 7.73 7.98
C LEU A 49 3.53 8.94 7.93
N CYS A 50 2.22 8.70 7.84
CA CYS A 50 1.20 9.75 7.89
C CYS A 50 1.27 10.53 9.22
N LYS A 51 1.40 9.82 10.34
CA LYS A 51 1.52 10.43 11.67
C LYS A 51 2.79 11.28 11.80
N LEU A 52 3.94 10.74 11.37
CA LEU A 52 5.22 11.45 11.43
C LEU A 52 5.26 12.69 10.54
N ALA A 53 4.48 12.69 9.44
CA ALA A 53 4.27 13.87 8.61
C ALA A 53 3.31 14.91 9.22
N GLY A 54 2.82 14.69 10.45
CA GLY A 54 1.90 15.59 11.15
C GLY A 54 0.50 15.63 10.54
N ARG A 55 0.12 14.62 9.76
CA ARG A 55 -1.20 14.56 9.11
C ARG A 55 -2.21 13.82 9.97
N SER A 56 -3.45 14.26 9.89
CA SER A 56 -4.61 13.67 10.56
C SER A 56 -5.51 12.86 9.61
N GLU A 57 -5.14 12.76 8.34
CA GLU A 57 -5.87 12.05 7.29
C GLU A 57 -4.86 11.36 6.39
N ILE A 58 -5.09 10.08 6.09
CA ILE A 58 -4.23 9.28 5.22
C ILE A 58 -4.73 9.32 3.78
N ASP A 59 -3.79 9.34 2.85
CA ASP A 59 -4.00 9.17 1.42
C ASP A 59 -3.15 8.03 0.87
N ILE A 60 -3.42 7.63 -0.37
CA ILE A 60 -2.79 6.47 -1.01
C ILE A 60 -1.27 6.64 -1.17
N SER A 61 -0.75 7.87 -1.17
CA SER A 61 0.68 8.14 -1.29
C SER A 61 1.47 7.62 -0.09
N TYR A 62 0.86 7.50 1.10
CA TYR A 62 1.53 6.92 2.26
C TYR A 62 1.68 5.41 2.15
N CYS A 63 0.74 4.74 1.48
CA CYS A 63 0.83 3.32 1.15
C CYS A 63 1.90 3.08 0.08
N GLU A 64 1.97 3.94 -0.94
CA GLU A 64 3.05 3.91 -1.93
C GLU A 64 4.43 4.14 -1.28
N LYS A 65 4.56 5.14 -0.41
CA LYS A 65 5.79 5.39 0.36
C LYS A 65 6.20 4.17 1.19
N ALA A 66 5.25 3.58 1.90
CA ALA A 66 5.48 2.39 2.71
C ALA A 66 5.95 1.20 1.84
N PHE A 67 5.32 1.03 0.67
CA PHE A 67 5.69 0.01 -0.31
C PHE A 67 7.11 0.21 -0.83
N ALA A 68 7.44 1.40 -1.34
CA ALA A 68 8.76 1.74 -1.85
C ALA A 68 9.86 1.52 -0.81
N GLN A 69 9.61 1.88 0.46
CA GLN A 69 10.56 1.63 1.55
C GLN A 69 10.77 0.14 1.85
N LYS A 70 9.74 -0.69 1.70
CA LYS A 70 9.80 -2.14 1.95
C LYS A 70 10.47 -2.91 0.81
N THR A 71 10.13 -2.58 -0.43
CA THR A 71 10.51 -3.35 -1.62
C THR A 71 11.73 -2.78 -2.35
N ARG A 72 12.13 -1.54 -2.03
CA ARG A 72 13.15 -0.75 -2.77
C ARG A 72 12.78 -0.48 -4.23
N VAL A 73 11.51 -0.63 -4.57
CA VAL A 73 10.99 -0.29 -5.89
C VAL A 73 10.77 1.23 -5.97
N PRO A 74 11.04 1.88 -7.12
CA PRO A 74 10.81 3.31 -7.29
C PRO A 74 9.34 3.71 -7.10
N PHE A 75 9.12 4.97 -6.73
CA PHE A 75 7.80 5.61 -6.81
C PHE A 75 7.25 5.56 -8.24
N GLY A 76 5.93 5.47 -8.36
CA GLY A 76 5.23 5.30 -9.63
C GLY A 76 5.20 3.85 -10.14
N PHE A 77 5.87 2.92 -9.45
CA PHE A 77 5.88 1.51 -9.82
C PHE A 77 5.37 0.64 -8.65
N SER A 78 4.10 0.82 -8.29
CA SER A 78 3.46 0.04 -7.23
C SER A 78 1.98 -0.18 -7.52
N PRO A 79 1.32 -1.13 -6.83
CA PRO A 79 -0.13 -1.28 -6.93
C PRO A 79 -0.91 -0.04 -6.51
N PHE A 80 -0.29 0.91 -5.80
CA PHE A 80 -0.92 2.14 -5.34
C PHE A 80 -0.82 3.29 -6.35
N SER A 81 -0.05 3.13 -7.43
CA SER A 81 0.22 4.18 -8.42
C SER A 81 0.04 3.74 -9.87
N VAL A 82 -0.30 2.47 -10.11
CA VAL A 82 -0.53 1.89 -11.45
C VAL A 82 -1.97 1.44 -11.54
N ASP A 83 -2.72 1.87 -12.55
CA ASP A 83 -4.14 1.53 -12.70
C ASP A 83 -4.34 0.02 -12.91
N ASP A 84 -3.75 -0.56 -13.96
CA ASP A 84 -3.79 -1.99 -14.26
C ASP A 84 -2.65 -2.76 -13.56
N TYR A 85 -2.54 -2.57 -12.24
CA TYR A 85 -1.42 -3.07 -11.45
C TYR A 85 -1.25 -4.59 -11.50
N GLU A 86 -2.32 -5.37 -11.66
CA GLU A 86 -2.25 -6.84 -11.70
C GLU A 86 -1.47 -7.33 -12.92
N GLU A 87 -1.70 -6.71 -14.08
CA GLU A 87 -0.99 -7.04 -15.32
C GLU A 87 0.42 -6.46 -15.29
N ALA A 88 0.53 -5.17 -14.98
CA ALA A 88 1.79 -4.42 -14.97
C ALA A 88 2.81 -4.96 -13.94
N LEU A 89 2.34 -5.58 -12.87
CA LEU A 89 3.17 -6.17 -11.81
C LEU A 89 3.00 -7.69 -11.75
N SER A 90 2.52 -8.31 -12.82
CA SER A 90 2.44 -9.76 -12.92
C SER A 90 3.83 -10.39 -12.81
N PRO A 91 3.98 -11.62 -12.28
CA PRO A 91 5.28 -12.29 -12.22
C PRO A 91 5.98 -12.39 -13.58
N ALA A 92 5.20 -12.57 -14.65
CA ALA A 92 5.71 -12.61 -16.02
C ALA A 92 6.29 -11.25 -16.44
N GLU A 93 5.59 -10.16 -16.15
CA GLU A 93 6.01 -8.82 -16.49
C GLU A 93 7.22 -8.37 -15.67
N ILE A 94 7.23 -8.67 -14.36
CA ILE A 94 8.39 -8.45 -13.50
C ILE A 94 9.61 -9.21 -14.04
N LEU A 95 9.45 -10.50 -14.40
CA LEU A 95 10.53 -11.30 -14.97
C LEU A 95 11.02 -10.72 -16.32
N ARG A 96 10.09 -10.25 -17.17
CA ARG A 96 10.40 -9.57 -18.44
C ARG A 96 11.25 -8.33 -18.19
N LEU A 97 10.86 -7.45 -17.26
CA LEU A 97 11.60 -6.24 -16.90
C LEU A 97 12.99 -6.55 -16.33
N MET A 98 13.13 -7.61 -15.52
CA MET A 98 14.41 -8.02 -14.95
C MET A 98 15.39 -8.64 -15.96
N THR A 99 14.87 -9.16 -17.08
CA THR A 99 15.67 -9.88 -18.09
C THR A 99 15.95 -9.07 -19.35
N GLN A 100 15.30 -7.93 -19.54
CA GLN A 100 15.66 -6.97 -20.57
C GLN A 100 17.01 -6.32 -20.24
N ARG A 101 18.05 -6.72 -21.00
CA ARG A 101 19.33 -6.02 -21.10
C ARG A 101 19.28 -5.01 -22.24
#